data_AF-A0A8T5FCY0-F1
#
_entry.id   AF-A0A8T5FCY0-F1
#
_cell.length_a   1.000
_cell.length_b   1.000
_cell.length_c   1.000
_cell.angle_alpha   90.00
_cell.angle_beta   90.00
_cell.angle_gamma   90.00
#
_symmetry.space_group_name_H-M   'P 1'
#
loop_
_entity.id
_entity.type
_entity.pdbx_description
1 polymer ?
#
loop_
_entity_poly.entity_id
_entity_poly.type
_entity_poly.pdbx_seq_one_letter_code
_entity_poly.pdbx_strand_id
1 'polypeptide(L)'
;MVNLESVKLVADVTDISHREATGIFSISDTEAENLETAVFSFQPDCSSDVEGTLTITLNNEYSLYSATPDCRVQMGDVELDPSMLFVGQNTLHFYTEEGDYVLHNLEVESVLERVEYSTYYFQLTYEEEQSVISDDSTVEVTLEFSDDSETKTGYVSINGYKRHFDTTGSSYSFDISDYAVNGNNAISIQPSRTIEVRELTVELN
;
A
#
# COMPACT_ATOMS: atom_id res chain seq x y z
N MET A 1 -4.21 12.33 -5.33
CA MET A 1 -3.32 11.36 -6.00
C MET A 1 -2.07 11.26 -5.15
N VAL A 2 -1.96 10.21 -4.35
CA VAL A 2 -0.68 9.87 -3.71
C VAL A 2 0.00 8.93 -4.69
N ASN A 3 1.10 9.38 -5.26
CA ASN A 3 2.00 8.54 -6.03
C ASN A 3 2.76 7.72 -4.98
N LEU A 4 2.56 6.40 -4.94
CA LEU A 4 3.44 5.52 -4.18
C LEU A 4 4.76 5.44 -4.95
N GLU A 5 5.82 5.89 -4.30
CA GLU A 5 7.16 5.87 -4.87
C GLU A 5 7.59 4.41 -5.07
N SER A 6 8.00 4.10 -6.30
CA SER A 6 8.68 2.88 -6.70
C SER A 6 9.78 2.56 -5.67
N VAL A 7 9.72 1.39 -5.04
CA VAL A 7 10.75 0.96 -4.08
C VAL A 7 12.05 0.78 -4.85
N LYS A 8 12.93 1.77 -4.73
CA LYS A 8 14.23 1.78 -5.40
C LYS A 8 15.18 0.90 -4.58
N LEU A 9 15.53 -0.26 -5.12
CA LEU A 9 16.54 -1.17 -4.57
C LEU A 9 17.84 -0.38 -4.30
N VAL A 10 18.22 -0.25 -3.02
CA VAL A 10 19.52 0.28 -2.63
C VAL A 10 20.48 -0.90 -2.64
N ALA A 11 21.05 -1.20 -3.81
CA ALA A 11 22.06 -2.24 -3.94
C ALA A 11 23.37 -1.75 -3.30
N ASP A 12 23.68 -2.22 -2.09
CA ASP A 12 25.03 -2.13 -1.53
C ASP A 12 25.80 -3.40 -1.92
N VAL A 13 26.84 -3.21 -2.74
CA VAL A 13 27.61 -4.29 -3.36
C VAL A 13 28.76 -4.66 -2.43
N THR A 14 28.69 -5.82 -1.78
CA THR A 14 29.84 -6.35 -1.01
C THR A 14 29.91 -7.88 -1.04
N ASP A 15 30.39 -8.47 -2.15
CA ASP A 15 31.57 -9.35 -2.21
C ASP A 15 31.78 -9.77 -3.68
N ILE A 16 32.93 -9.41 -4.24
CA ILE A 16 33.26 -9.63 -5.65
C ILE A 16 33.93 -11.00 -5.77
N SER A 17 33.19 -12.05 -5.40
CA SER A 17 33.33 -13.30 -6.15
C SER A 17 32.53 -13.08 -7.43
N HIS A 18 33.09 -13.36 -8.60
CA HIS A 18 32.43 -13.11 -9.90
C HIS A 18 31.10 -13.89 -10.11
N ARG A 19 30.55 -14.49 -9.05
CA ARG A 19 29.53 -15.54 -9.09
C ARG A 19 28.43 -15.37 -8.05
N GLU A 20 28.56 -14.39 -7.16
CA GLU A 20 27.55 -14.09 -6.14
C GLU A 20 27.27 -12.60 -6.07
N ALA A 21 26.01 -12.23 -5.85
CA ALA A 21 25.60 -10.87 -5.55
C ALA A 21 24.43 -10.88 -4.58
N THR A 22 24.23 -9.75 -3.90
CA THR A 22 23.12 -9.57 -2.97
C THR A 22 22.41 -8.25 -3.24
N GLY A 23 21.09 -8.27 -3.24
CA GLY A 23 20.23 -7.10 -3.30
C GLY A 23 19.36 -7.03 -2.04
N ILE A 24 19.20 -5.82 -1.49
CA ILE A 24 18.41 -5.60 -0.29
C ILE A 24 17.28 -4.63 -0.61
N PHE A 25 16.07 -4.98 -0.16
CA PHE A 25 14.92 -4.10 -0.17
C PHE A 25 14.20 -4.18 1.17
N SER A 26 13.35 -3.20 1.46
CA SER A 26 12.62 -3.15 2.72
C SER A 26 11.14 -2.91 2.48
N ILE A 27 10.30 -3.59 3.25
CA ILE A 27 8.85 -3.39 3.28
C ILE A 27 8.50 -2.71 4.60
N SER A 28 7.76 -1.60 4.53
CA SER A 28 7.28 -0.94 5.75
C SER A 28 6.12 -1.70 6.40
N ASP A 29 5.82 -1.45 7.68
CA ASP A 29 4.65 -2.06 8.34
C ASP A 29 3.35 -1.78 7.56
N THR A 30 3.11 -0.53 7.16
CA THR A 30 1.91 -0.15 6.38
C THR A 30 1.86 -0.84 5.01
N GLU A 31 3.00 -1.03 4.36
CA GLU A 31 3.06 -1.70 3.07
C GLU A 31 2.76 -3.19 3.21
N ALA A 32 3.36 -3.87 4.19
CA ALA A 32 3.09 -5.28 4.47
C ALA A 32 1.64 -5.53 4.86
N GLU A 33 1.02 -4.62 5.62
CA GLU A 33 -0.39 -4.71 6.02
C GLU A 33 -1.36 -4.61 4.83
N ASN A 34 -0.95 -3.94 3.74
CA ASN A 34 -1.80 -3.72 2.56
C ASN A 34 -1.29 -4.47 1.32
N LEU A 35 -0.32 -5.37 1.47
CA LEU A 35 0.32 -6.06 0.35
C LEU A 35 -0.58 -7.19 -0.18
N GLU A 36 -1.06 -7.04 -1.41
CA GLU A 36 -1.76 -8.12 -2.13
C GLU A 36 -0.73 -9.13 -2.66
N THR A 37 0.31 -8.63 -3.32
CA THR A 37 1.44 -9.42 -3.80
C THR A 37 2.64 -8.50 -4.07
N ALA A 38 3.84 -9.05 -4.27
CA ALA A 38 4.94 -8.29 -4.84
C ALA A 38 5.48 -8.99 -6.10
N VAL A 39 6.01 -8.23 -7.04
CA VAL A 39 6.54 -8.76 -8.29
C VAL A 39 8.02 -8.44 -8.37
N PHE A 40 8.84 -9.48 -8.50
CA PHE A 40 10.26 -9.33 -8.76
C PHE A 40 10.55 -9.45 -10.26
N SER A 41 11.27 -8.46 -10.79
CA SER A 41 11.75 -8.44 -12.17
C SER A 41 13.21 -8.04 -12.29
N PHE A 42 13.86 -8.51 -13.35
CA PHE A 42 15.26 -8.24 -13.65
C PHE A 42 15.56 -8.44 -15.14
N GLN A 43 16.59 -7.77 -15.65
CA GLN A 43 17.07 -7.96 -17.01
C GLN A 43 18.53 -8.47 -17.00
N PRO A 44 18.79 -9.71 -17.42
CA PRO A 44 20.15 -10.21 -17.57
C PRO A 44 20.80 -9.68 -18.87
N ASP A 45 22.05 -9.23 -18.77
CA ASP A 45 22.96 -8.96 -19.89
C ASP A 45 24.15 -9.92 -19.79
N CYS A 46 24.42 -10.64 -20.88
CA CYS A 46 25.38 -11.73 -20.93
C CYS A 46 26.43 -11.44 -22.00
N SER A 47 27.70 -11.41 -21.60
CA SER A 47 28.79 -11.29 -22.56
C SER A 47 29.08 -12.66 -23.20
N SER A 48 28.57 -12.88 -24.43
CA SER A 48 28.69 -14.11 -25.26
C SER A 48 27.90 -15.34 -24.77
N ASP A 49 27.89 -16.45 -25.53
CA ASP A 49 27.06 -17.65 -25.35
C ASP A 49 27.28 -18.34 -23.98
N VAL A 50 26.75 -17.74 -22.90
CA VAL A 50 26.83 -18.27 -21.54
C VAL A 50 25.73 -19.33 -21.35
N GLU A 51 26.14 -20.57 -21.02
CA GLU A 51 25.25 -21.71 -20.73
C GLU A 51 25.03 -21.94 -19.22
N GLY A 52 25.56 -21.06 -18.36
CA GLY A 52 25.43 -21.15 -16.90
C GLY A 52 23.98 -21.11 -16.41
N THR A 53 23.76 -21.62 -15.19
CA THR A 53 22.47 -21.48 -14.50
C THR A 53 22.55 -20.33 -13.50
N LEU A 54 21.68 -19.34 -13.67
CA LEU A 54 21.48 -18.29 -12.68
C LEU A 54 20.45 -18.78 -11.66
N THR A 55 20.81 -18.75 -10.39
CA THR A 55 19.92 -19.04 -9.27
C THR A 55 19.67 -17.75 -8.48
N ILE A 56 18.40 -17.49 -8.18
CA ILE A 56 17.97 -16.34 -7.38
C ILE A 56 17.13 -16.86 -6.23
N THR A 57 17.48 -16.46 -5.01
CA THR A 57 16.75 -16.84 -3.80
C THR A 57 16.34 -15.61 -3.01
N LEU A 58 15.21 -15.69 -2.31
CA LEU A 58 14.71 -14.70 -1.38
C LEU A 58 14.88 -15.20 0.05
N ASN A 59 15.47 -14.35 0.89
CA ASN A 59 15.68 -14.59 2.31
C ASN A 59 16.41 -15.93 2.60
N ASN A 60 17.23 -16.41 1.65
CA ASN A 60 17.93 -17.69 1.66
C ASN A 60 17.04 -18.94 1.82
N GLU A 61 15.72 -18.80 1.65
CA GLU A 61 14.75 -19.88 1.88
C GLU A 61 13.96 -20.21 0.61
N TYR A 62 13.54 -19.18 -0.14
CA TYR A 62 12.67 -19.36 -1.30
C TYR A 62 13.47 -19.25 -2.60
N SER A 63 13.45 -20.30 -3.42
CA SER A 63 14.05 -20.28 -4.77
C SER A 63 13.10 -19.59 -5.75
N LEU A 64 13.42 -18.36 -6.15
CA LEU A 64 12.63 -17.55 -7.06
C LEU A 64 12.89 -17.87 -8.54
N TYR A 65 14.15 -18.20 -8.87
CA TYR A 65 14.57 -18.49 -10.23
C TYR A 65 15.75 -19.45 -10.21
N SER A 66 15.79 -20.40 -11.16
CA SER A 66 16.92 -21.32 -11.33
C SER A 66 16.92 -21.88 -12.76
N ALA A 67 17.50 -21.12 -13.70
CA ALA A 67 17.62 -21.54 -15.09
C ALA A 67 18.71 -20.73 -15.81
N THR A 68 19.04 -21.11 -17.05
CA THR A 68 19.83 -20.28 -17.96
C THR A 68 18.97 -19.09 -18.45
N PRO A 69 19.34 -17.84 -18.14
CA PRO A 69 18.55 -16.68 -18.51
C PRO A 69 18.55 -16.41 -20.02
N ASP A 70 17.44 -15.90 -20.54
CA ASP A 70 17.39 -15.32 -21.89
C ASP A 70 17.79 -13.85 -21.79
N CYS A 71 19.02 -13.55 -22.18
CA CYS A 71 19.63 -12.24 -22.04
C CYS A 71 19.12 -11.18 -23.03
N ARG A 72 18.09 -11.51 -23.84
CA ARG A 72 17.47 -10.58 -24.80
C ARG A 72 16.15 -10.01 -24.33
N VAL A 73 15.62 -10.48 -23.21
CA VAL A 73 14.29 -10.10 -22.71
C VAL A 73 14.35 -9.66 -21.25
N GLN A 74 13.47 -8.74 -20.88
CA GLN A 74 13.17 -8.52 -19.47
C GLN A 74 12.62 -9.83 -18.91
N MET A 75 13.23 -10.32 -17.83
CA MET A 75 12.75 -11.47 -17.09
C MET A 75 12.01 -11.00 -15.85
N GLY A 76 11.08 -11.85 -15.40
CA GLY A 76 10.38 -11.65 -14.15
C GLY A 76 9.02 -11.01 -14.32
N ASP A 77 8.03 -11.87 -14.14
CA ASP A 77 6.85 -11.60 -13.34
C ASP A 77 6.87 -12.65 -12.21
N VAL A 78 7.99 -12.72 -11.46
CA VAL A 78 8.06 -13.68 -10.35
C VAL A 78 7.25 -13.10 -9.21
N GLU A 79 6.04 -13.63 -9.08
CA GLU A 79 5.14 -13.30 -8.00
C GLU A 79 5.72 -13.79 -6.66
N LEU A 80 5.87 -12.86 -5.73
CA LEU A 80 6.31 -13.08 -4.37
C LEU A 80 5.06 -13.04 -3.49
N ASP A 81 4.68 -14.21 -2.98
CA ASP A 81 3.60 -14.30 -2.02
C ASP A 81 3.96 -13.50 -0.75
N PRO A 82 3.04 -12.71 -0.18
CA PRO A 82 3.30 -11.94 1.05
C PRO A 82 3.90 -12.77 2.20
N SER A 83 3.59 -14.06 2.29
CA SER A 83 4.14 -14.96 3.32
C SER A 83 5.64 -15.25 3.18
N MET A 84 6.24 -14.96 2.02
CA MET A 84 7.69 -15.11 1.78
C MET A 84 8.50 -13.90 2.25
N LEU A 85 7.80 -12.80 2.57
CA LEU A 85 8.39 -11.48 2.80
C LEU A 85 8.38 -11.13 4.28
N PHE A 86 9.42 -10.43 4.72
CA PHE A 86 9.52 -9.88 6.07
C PHE A 86 9.16 -8.40 6.09
N VAL A 87 8.49 -7.97 7.15
CA VAL A 87 8.43 -6.55 7.52
C VAL A 87 9.85 -6.10 7.85
N GLY A 88 10.24 -4.95 7.31
CA GLY A 88 11.63 -4.50 7.30
C GLY A 88 12.41 -5.15 6.17
N GLN A 89 13.61 -5.65 6.47
CA GLN A 89 14.60 -6.00 5.45
C GLN A 89 14.35 -7.38 4.83
N ASN A 90 14.39 -7.44 3.49
CA ASN A 90 14.41 -8.65 2.68
C ASN A 90 15.68 -8.70 1.84
N THR A 91 16.13 -9.90 1.51
CA THR A 91 17.41 -10.10 0.81
C THR A 91 17.24 -11.03 -0.38
N LEU A 92 17.58 -10.54 -1.56
CA LEU A 92 17.74 -11.33 -2.77
C LEU A 92 19.19 -11.76 -2.89
N HIS A 93 19.43 -13.07 -2.96
CA HIS A 93 20.75 -13.63 -3.21
C HIS A 93 20.80 -14.23 -4.61
N PHE A 94 21.80 -13.79 -5.38
CA PHE A 94 22.04 -14.17 -6.76
C PHE A 94 23.29 -15.02 -6.82
N TYR A 95 23.23 -16.15 -7.51
CA TYR A 95 24.32 -17.10 -7.62
C TYR A 95 24.42 -17.70 -9.02
N THR A 96 25.65 -17.94 -9.50
CA THR A 96 25.89 -18.82 -10.63
C THR A 96 27.14 -19.69 -10.41
N GLU A 97 27.10 -20.93 -10.88
CA GLU A 97 28.28 -21.81 -10.88
C GLU A 97 29.27 -21.42 -11.99
N GLU A 98 28.77 -20.97 -13.14
CA GLU A 98 29.52 -20.70 -14.36
C GLU A 98 28.94 -19.51 -15.14
N GLY A 99 29.79 -18.82 -15.91
CA GLY A 99 29.40 -17.63 -16.66
C GLY A 99 29.47 -16.34 -15.86
N ASP A 100 29.44 -15.22 -16.58
CA ASP A 100 29.41 -13.87 -16.03
C ASP A 100 28.12 -13.19 -16.49
N TYR A 101 27.30 -12.77 -15.52
CA TYR A 101 26.03 -12.08 -15.77
C TYR A 101 26.09 -10.67 -15.19
N VAL A 102 25.58 -9.70 -15.95
CA VAL A 102 25.26 -8.38 -15.44
C VAL A 102 23.75 -8.27 -15.34
N LEU A 103 23.25 -7.97 -14.14
CA LEU A 103 21.82 -7.79 -13.93
C LEU A 103 21.49 -6.30 -13.94
N HIS A 104 20.51 -5.93 -14.76
CA HIS A 104 19.97 -4.59 -14.87
C HIS A 104 18.51 -4.56 -14.42
N ASN A 105 18.02 -3.36 -14.13
CA ASN A 105 16.61 -3.10 -13.78
C ASN A 105 16.06 -4.08 -12.73
N LEU A 106 16.85 -4.35 -11.68
CA LEU A 106 16.38 -5.16 -10.57
C LEU A 106 15.32 -4.34 -9.82
N GLU A 107 14.10 -4.83 -9.84
CA GLU A 107 12.94 -4.14 -9.27
C GLU A 107 12.06 -5.14 -8.52
N VAL A 108 11.61 -4.71 -7.34
CA VAL A 108 10.54 -5.38 -6.58
C VAL A 108 9.42 -4.36 -6.48
N GLU A 109 8.31 -4.65 -7.14
CA GLU A 109 7.13 -3.78 -7.15
C GLU A 109 6.05 -4.38 -6.25
N SER A 110 5.62 -3.61 -5.24
CA SER A 110 4.48 -3.98 -4.39
C SER A 110 3.17 -3.71 -5.12
N VAL A 111 2.30 -4.72 -5.18
CA VAL A 111 0.89 -4.55 -5.55
C VAL A 111 0.10 -4.49 -4.26
N LEU A 112 -0.47 -3.33 -3.96
CA LEU A 112 -1.26 -3.12 -2.75
C LEU A 112 -2.74 -3.35 -3.02
N GLU A 113 -3.44 -3.88 -2.02
CA GLU A 113 -4.89 -4.01 -2.05
C GLU A 113 -5.53 -2.64 -2.32
N ARG A 114 -6.56 -2.61 -3.16
CA ARG A 114 -7.38 -1.42 -3.34
C ARG A 114 -8.19 -1.16 -2.08
N VAL A 115 -7.75 -0.20 -1.28
CA VAL A 115 -8.57 0.30 -0.17
C VAL A 115 -9.79 1.00 -0.77
N GLU A 116 -10.97 0.39 -0.62
CA GLU A 116 -12.23 0.95 -1.10
C GLU A 116 -12.61 2.18 -0.26
N TYR A 117 -12.89 3.31 -0.95
CA TYR A 117 -13.36 4.54 -0.32
C TYR A 117 -14.87 4.67 -0.46
N SER A 118 -15.60 4.54 0.64
CA SER A 118 -17.02 4.83 0.66
C SER A 118 -17.27 6.34 0.70
N THR A 119 -18.15 6.84 -0.17
CA THR A 119 -18.62 8.23 -0.17
C THR A 119 -20.11 8.28 0.05
N TYR A 120 -20.52 9.05 1.06
CA TYR A 120 -21.90 9.26 1.48
C TYR A 120 -22.29 10.70 1.18
N TYR A 121 -23.57 10.92 0.89
CA TYR A 121 -24.11 12.23 0.56
C TYR A 121 -25.25 12.56 1.50
N PHE A 122 -25.31 13.81 1.94
CA PHE A 122 -26.43 14.33 2.72
C PHE A 122 -26.79 15.74 2.24
N GLN A 123 -27.98 16.21 2.60
CA GLN A 123 -28.46 17.54 2.22
C GLN A 123 -28.80 18.35 3.45
N LEU A 124 -28.42 19.63 3.43
CA LEU A 124 -28.92 20.62 4.39
C LEU A 124 -29.80 21.63 3.67
N THR A 125 -30.97 21.90 4.22
CA THR A 125 -31.82 23.01 3.80
C THR A 125 -31.21 24.35 4.22
N TYR A 126 -31.76 25.44 3.71
CA TYR A 126 -31.28 26.78 4.10
C TYR A 126 -31.57 27.05 5.57
N GLU A 127 -32.72 26.62 6.09
CA GLU A 127 -33.09 26.81 7.49
C GLU A 127 -32.14 26.04 8.42
N GLU A 128 -31.82 24.78 8.09
CA GLU A 128 -30.87 23.97 8.87
C GLU A 128 -29.46 24.56 8.86
N GLU A 129 -28.96 25.03 7.70
CA GLU A 129 -27.66 25.71 7.64
C GLU A 129 -27.65 26.98 8.52
N GLN A 130 -28.72 27.78 8.49
CA GLN A 130 -28.79 28.97 9.33
C GLN A 130 -28.77 28.63 10.82
N SER A 131 -29.46 27.58 11.25
CA SER A 131 -29.40 27.10 12.65
C SER A 131 -28.00 26.64 13.05
N VAL A 132 -27.24 26.07 12.12
CA VAL A 132 -25.84 25.69 12.36
C VAL A 132 -24.95 26.92 12.47
N ILE A 133 -25.11 27.90 11.57
CA ILE A 133 -24.34 29.16 11.59
C ILE A 133 -24.62 29.99 12.85
N SER A 134 -25.84 29.92 13.40
CA SER A 134 -26.22 30.64 14.61
C SER A 134 -25.86 29.91 15.91
N ASP A 135 -25.18 28.76 15.83
CA ASP A 135 -24.87 27.86 16.96
C ASP A 135 -26.14 27.33 17.69
N ASP A 136 -27.31 27.37 17.04
CA ASP A 136 -28.57 26.81 17.55
C ASP A 136 -28.68 25.30 17.32
N SER A 137 -27.89 24.77 16.37
CA SER A 137 -27.79 23.34 16.11
C SER A 137 -26.40 22.94 15.66
N THR A 138 -26.04 21.66 15.80
CA THR A 138 -24.77 21.09 15.38
C THR A 138 -24.99 19.95 14.39
N VAL A 139 -24.07 19.77 13.44
CA VAL A 139 -24.08 18.65 12.50
C VAL A 139 -23.11 17.59 12.99
N GLU A 140 -23.63 16.51 13.57
CA GLU A 140 -22.82 15.39 14.04
C GLU A 140 -22.88 14.23 13.06
N VAL A 141 -21.70 13.67 12.74
CA VAL A 141 -21.57 12.45 11.95
C VAL A 141 -21.15 11.33 12.88
N THR A 142 -21.85 10.20 12.81
CA THR A 142 -21.48 8.96 13.51
C THR A 142 -21.19 7.87 12.50
N LEU A 143 -20.01 7.26 12.61
CA LEU A 143 -19.62 6.05 11.90
C LEU A 143 -19.83 4.85 12.81
N GLU A 144 -20.53 3.82 12.32
CA GLU A 144 -20.60 2.51 12.96
C GLU A 144 -19.80 1.47 12.17
N PHE A 145 -18.97 0.71 12.86
CA PHE A 145 -18.09 -0.29 12.28
C PHE A 145 -18.56 -1.71 12.60
N SER A 146 -18.18 -2.68 11.77
CA SER A 146 -18.53 -4.10 12.02
C SER A 146 -17.76 -4.76 13.16
N ASP A 147 -16.58 -4.25 13.49
CA ASP A 147 -15.69 -4.83 14.51
C ASP A 147 -15.26 -3.78 15.55
N ASP A 148 -14.97 -4.22 16.77
CA ASP A 148 -14.56 -3.40 17.92
C ASP A 148 -13.17 -3.75 18.48
N SER A 149 -12.47 -4.70 17.87
CA SER A 149 -11.16 -5.18 18.33
C SER A 149 -10.00 -4.54 17.58
N GLU A 150 -10.25 -4.13 16.34
CA GLU A 150 -9.25 -3.63 15.42
C GLU A 150 -9.14 -2.10 15.39
N THR A 151 -7.91 -1.58 15.34
CA THR A 151 -7.63 -0.14 15.19
C THR A 151 -8.05 0.37 13.81
N LYS A 152 -8.87 1.41 13.78
CA LYS A 152 -9.40 2.02 12.57
C LYS A 152 -8.82 3.41 12.48
N THR A 153 -7.98 3.60 11.47
CA THR A 153 -7.26 4.84 11.25
C THR A 153 -7.41 5.29 9.81
N GLY A 154 -7.40 6.60 9.59
CA GLY A 154 -7.51 7.17 8.26
C GLY A 154 -7.94 8.62 8.27
N TYR A 155 -8.62 9.03 7.21
CA TYR A 155 -9.18 10.37 7.07
C TYR A 155 -10.66 10.31 6.73
N VAL A 156 -11.44 11.19 7.34
CA VAL A 156 -12.75 11.57 6.81
C VAL A 156 -12.58 12.87 6.03
N SER A 157 -13.10 12.90 4.81
CA SER A 157 -13.10 14.06 3.93
C SER A 157 -14.53 14.61 3.79
N ILE A 158 -14.78 15.80 4.34
CA ILE A 158 -16.07 16.50 4.28
C ILE A 158 -15.96 17.65 3.30
N ASN A 159 -16.66 17.59 2.17
CA ASN A 159 -16.58 18.60 1.10
C ASN A 159 -15.14 18.96 0.67
N GLY A 160 -14.22 17.99 0.78
CA GLY A 160 -12.79 18.15 0.48
C GLY A 160 -11.89 18.50 1.67
N TYR A 161 -12.45 18.89 2.81
CA TYR A 161 -11.69 19.10 4.05
C TYR A 161 -11.40 17.77 4.74
N LYS A 162 -10.12 17.51 5.00
CA LYS A 162 -9.67 16.25 5.61
C LYS A 162 -9.48 16.39 7.10
N ARG A 163 -10.05 15.45 7.84
CA ARG A 163 -9.84 15.26 9.27
C ARG A 163 -9.32 13.85 9.51
N HIS A 164 -8.24 13.72 10.26
CA HIS A 164 -7.73 12.42 10.67
C HIS A 164 -8.66 11.79 11.72
N PHE A 165 -8.83 10.47 11.67
CA PHE A 165 -9.46 9.69 12.73
C PHE A 165 -8.57 8.51 13.10
N ASP A 166 -8.59 8.17 14.37
CA ASP A 166 -7.91 7.00 14.95
C ASP A 166 -8.77 6.52 16.13
N THR A 167 -9.31 5.32 16.04
CA THR A 167 -10.19 4.73 17.05
C THR A 167 -10.07 3.21 17.07
N THR A 168 -10.23 2.61 18.24
CA THR A 168 -10.44 1.15 18.36
C THR A 168 -11.91 0.80 18.56
N GLY A 169 -12.79 1.79 18.75
CA GLY A 169 -14.20 1.57 19.06
C GLY A 169 -15.00 0.98 17.90
N SER A 170 -16.19 0.48 18.22
CA SER A 170 -17.22 0.09 17.25
C SER A 170 -17.94 1.30 16.63
N SER A 171 -17.77 2.50 17.21
CA SER A 171 -18.29 3.74 16.67
C SER A 171 -17.31 4.90 16.81
N TYR A 172 -17.49 5.92 15.96
CA TYR A 172 -16.74 7.17 16.00
C TYR A 172 -17.61 8.34 15.57
N SER A 173 -17.80 9.30 16.48
CA SER A 173 -18.64 10.48 16.25
C SER A 173 -17.80 11.76 16.23
N PHE A 174 -18.16 12.69 15.36
CA PHE A 174 -17.48 13.96 15.25
C PHE A 174 -18.38 15.04 14.64
N ASP A 175 -18.20 16.26 15.15
CA ASP A 175 -18.84 17.46 14.63
C ASP A 175 -18.22 17.90 13.30
N ILE A 176 -19.09 18.22 12.34
CA ILE A 176 -18.74 18.73 11.00
C ILE A 176 -19.39 20.09 10.68
N SER A 177 -19.95 20.78 11.67
CA SER A 177 -20.71 22.04 11.51
C SER A 177 -19.94 23.07 10.68
N ASP A 178 -18.64 23.23 10.91
CA ASP A 178 -17.76 24.15 10.19
C ASP A 178 -17.56 23.82 8.70
N TYR A 179 -17.92 22.60 8.27
CA TYR A 179 -17.63 22.08 6.93
C TYR A 179 -18.89 21.79 6.12
N ALA A 180 -20.04 21.74 6.78
CA ALA A 180 -21.33 21.51 6.14
C ALA A 180 -21.86 22.81 5.50
N VAL A 181 -22.47 22.68 4.33
CA VAL A 181 -23.00 23.82 3.56
C VAL A 181 -24.43 23.57 3.12
N ASN A 182 -25.15 24.62 2.76
CA ASN A 182 -26.46 24.48 2.13
C ASN A 182 -26.42 23.62 0.86
N GLY A 183 -27.43 22.76 0.70
CA GLY A 183 -27.56 21.87 -0.42
C GLY A 183 -26.78 20.58 -0.22
N ASN A 184 -26.13 20.10 -1.27
CA ASN A 184 -25.47 18.78 -1.28
C ASN A 184 -24.12 18.84 -0.58
N ASN A 185 -23.93 17.92 0.36
CA ASN A 185 -22.67 17.68 1.04
C ASN A 185 -22.19 16.27 0.75
N ALA A 186 -20.87 16.07 0.79
CA ALA A 186 -20.24 14.78 0.61
C ALA A 186 -19.28 14.46 1.76
N ILE A 187 -19.37 13.23 2.27
CA ILE A 187 -18.48 12.66 3.27
C ILE A 187 -17.81 11.44 2.64
N SER A 188 -16.49 11.46 2.51
CA SER A 188 -15.70 10.33 2.02
C SER A 188 -14.84 9.77 3.16
N ILE A 189 -14.94 8.45 3.37
CA ILE A 189 -14.11 7.73 4.33
C ILE A 189 -12.91 7.18 3.57
N GLN A 190 -11.72 7.58 4.01
CA GLN A 190 -10.43 7.21 3.42
C GLN A 190 -9.62 6.47 4.49
N PRO A 191 -9.90 5.19 4.73
CA PRO A 191 -9.20 4.45 5.75
C PRO A 191 -7.79 4.09 5.27
N SER A 192 -6.87 3.86 6.20
CA SER A 192 -5.50 3.44 5.89
C SER A 192 -5.39 1.96 5.50
N ARG A 193 -6.45 1.19 5.75
CA ARG A 193 -6.66 -0.21 5.40
C ARG A 193 -8.14 -0.45 5.19
N THR A 194 -8.53 -1.56 4.57
CA THR A 194 -9.95 -1.88 4.39
C THR A 194 -10.67 -1.92 5.74
N ILE A 195 -11.71 -1.10 5.92
CA ILE A 195 -12.59 -1.13 7.09
C ILE A 195 -14.03 -1.33 6.62
N GLU A 196 -14.79 -2.12 7.37
CA GLU A 196 -16.21 -2.31 7.11
C GLU A 196 -17.02 -1.30 7.95
N VAL A 197 -17.57 -0.29 7.28
CA VAL A 197 -18.52 0.66 7.86
C VAL A 197 -19.93 0.13 7.66
N ARG A 198 -20.60 -0.21 8.75
CA ARG A 198 -21.98 -0.72 8.75
C ARG A 198 -22.97 0.39 8.42
N GLU A 199 -22.78 1.54 9.05
CA GLU A 199 -23.70 2.66 8.96
C GLU A 199 -22.97 3.98 9.13
N LEU A 200 -23.43 5.00 8.40
CA LEU A 200 -23.07 6.39 8.61
C LEU A 200 -24.35 7.16 8.85
N THR A 201 -24.44 7.81 10.00
CA THR A 201 -25.59 8.64 10.38
C THR A 201 -25.15 10.09 10.46
N VAL A 202 -25.98 10.99 9.93
CA VAL A 202 -25.81 12.44 10.06
C VAL A 202 -27.02 12.96 10.84
N GLU A 203 -26.77 13.62 11.96
CA GLU A 203 -27.82 14.15 12.83
C GLU A 203 -27.63 15.65 13.04
N LEU A 204 -28.76 16.36 13.10
CA LEU A 204 -28.81 17.76 13.49
C LEU A 204 -29.28 17.81 14.95
N ASN A 205 -28.42 18.27 15.86
CA ASN A 205 -28.66 18.29 17.31
C ASN A 205 -28.81 19.71 17.85
#